data_AF-A0A183LJ59-F1
#
_entry.id   AF-A0A183LJ59-F1
#
_cell.length_a   1.000
_cell.length_b   1.000
_cell.length_c   1.000
_cell.angle_alpha   90.00
_cell.angle_beta   90.00
_cell.angle_gamma   90.00
#
_symmetry.space_group_name_H-M   'P 1'
#
loop_
_entity.id
_entity.type
_entity.pdbx_description
1 polymer ?
#
loop_
_entity_poly.entity_id
_entity_poly.type
_entity_poly.pdbx_seq_one_letter_code
_entity_poly.pdbx_strand_id
1 'polypeptide(L)'
;MRRYNLKLLGISETRWTQAVQQRQASGELLSYSGHEEENAPHTRGVALMLSKQAQNALIGCESHGPRIIKTSFKTKKEGISMNIIQCYAPTNNYNEDAKDQFYDRLQSIIEKCPTKDLIILMGDLNAKAGMDNTGYEDIMGRNELGERNKSGERFANLCAFNKLVIGGTIFPHKPIHKITWTSPDHTMQNQIDHICINKKFRRTMEDEHHHKEWITVDTSDKIQGRKNQKAAINISRTTAEKAKAQADYTEVNKQVKRSIRTDKRKYVEDLAMTAEKATLGGNTTQLYDTIKKLSGNHRKPERPVKSKEGKVITNIEEQQNSWEEHFKELLNRPASLNSPNTEAAPNQCWPTNN
;
A
#
# COMPACT_ATOMS: atom_id res chain seq x y z
N MET A 1 -0.96 -9.85 -9.65
CA MET A 1 -1.38 -11.27 -9.59
C MET A 1 -0.22 -12.22 -9.83
N ARG A 2 0.28 -12.40 -11.07
CA ARG A 2 1.29 -13.42 -11.42
C ARG A 2 2.62 -13.32 -10.66
N ARG A 3 3.24 -12.13 -10.61
CA ARG A 3 4.54 -11.89 -9.94
C ARG A 3 4.56 -12.33 -8.48
N TYR A 4 3.45 -12.12 -7.78
CA TYR A 4 3.28 -12.43 -6.35
C TYR A 4 2.49 -13.73 -6.12
N ASN A 5 2.22 -14.51 -7.18
CA ASN A 5 1.41 -15.73 -7.14
C ASN A 5 0.05 -15.57 -6.41
N LEU A 6 -0.55 -14.37 -6.49
CA LEU A 6 -1.81 -14.08 -5.81
C LEU A 6 -2.96 -14.89 -6.42
N LYS A 7 -3.78 -15.49 -5.56
CA LYS A 7 -4.98 -16.22 -5.98
C LYS A 7 -6.19 -15.31 -6.12
N LEU A 8 -6.21 -14.24 -5.35
CA LEU A 8 -7.25 -13.24 -5.28
C LEU A 8 -6.62 -11.87 -5.04
N LEU A 9 -7.18 -10.83 -5.65
CA LEU A 9 -6.78 -9.44 -5.47
C LEU A 9 -8.04 -8.58 -5.30
N GLY A 10 -8.10 -7.84 -4.19
CA GLY A 10 -9.07 -6.76 -3.99
C GLY A 10 -8.55 -5.46 -4.59
N ILE A 11 -9.44 -4.70 -5.22
CA ILE A 11 -9.15 -3.41 -5.84
C ILE A 11 -10.20 -2.41 -5.35
N SER A 12 -9.74 -1.26 -4.88
CA SER A 12 -10.57 -0.11 -4.50
C SER A 12 -10.37 1.01 -5.52
N GLU A 13 -11.31 1.94 -5.60
CA GLU A 13 -11.29 3.08 -6.54
C GLU A 13 -11.20 2.68 -8.02
N THR A 14 -11.95 1.65 -8.44
CA THR A 14 -11.97 1.26 -9.86
C THR A 14 -12.55 2.33 -10.78
N ARG A 15 -13.44 3.19 -10.25
CA ARG A 15 -14.12 4.29 -10.96
C ARG A 15 -14.97 3.82 -12.14
N TRP A 16 -15.29 2.53 -12.18
CA TRP A 16 -16.19 1.94 -13.17
C TRP A 16 -17.65 2.10 -12.75
N THR A 17 -18.55 2.03 -13.73
CA THR A 17 -20.01 1.98 -13.53
C THR A 17 -20.49 0.54 -13.68
N GLN A 18 -21.67 0.24 -13.17
CA GLN A 18 -22.34 -1.06 -13.16
C GLN A 18 -21.66 -2.14 -12.30
N ALA A 19 -22.36 -3.25 -12.12
CA ALA A 19 -21.83 -4.46 -11.51
C ALA A 19 -21.73 -5.57 -12.55
N VAL A 20 -20.50 -5.96 -12.91
CA VAL A 20 -20.27 -6.92 -13.99
C VAL A 20 -19.20 -7.94 -13.59
N GLN A 21 -19.38 -9.16 -14.09
CA GLN A 21 -18.35 -10.19 -14.10
C GLN A 21 -17.77 -10.34 -15.50
N GLN A 22 -16.48 -10.08 -15.65
CA GLN A 22 -15.78 -10.15 -16.93
C GLN A 22 -14.55 -11.06 -16.83
N ARG A 23 -14.41 -11.95 -17.82
CA ARG A 23 -13.19 -12.75 -18.00
C ARG A 23 -12.15 -11.92 -18.76
N GLN A 24 -10.97 -11.79 -18.19
CA GLN A 24 -9.82 -11.14 -18.83
C GLN A 24 -9.20 -12.06 -19.88
N ALA A 25 -8.54 -11.51 -20.89
CA ALA A 25 -7.83 -12.28 -21.93
C ALA A 25 -6.77 -13.24 -21.32
N SER A 26 -6.19 -12.84 -20.20
CA SER A 26 -5.22 -13.61 -19.43
C SER A 26 -5.83 -14.78 -18.61
N GLY A 27 -7.16 -14.88 -18.56
CA GLY A 27 -7.93 -15.97 -17.96
C GLY A 27 -8.41 -15.73 -16.52
N GLU A 28 -7.99 -14.64 -15.88
CA GLU A 28 -8.52 -14.18 -14.59
C GLU A 28 -9.99 -13.72 -14.73
N LEU A 29 -10.77 -13.90 -13.67
CA LEU A 29 -12.15 -13.43 -13.58
C LEU A 29 -12.17 -12.17 -12.74
N LEU A 30 -12.72 -11.09 -13.28
CA LEU A 30 -12.87 -9.81 -12.62
C LEU A 30 -14.34 -9.60 -12.29
N SER A 31 -14.67 -9.51 -11.01
CA SER A 31 -16.00 -9.09 -10.54
C SER A 31 -15.87 -7.68 -9.99
N TYR A 32 -16.64 -6.74 -10.48
CA TYR A 32 -16.59 -5.36 -9.99
C TYR A 32 -17.98 -4.81 -9.71
N SER A 33 -18.03 -3.81 -8.84
CA SER A 33 -19.21 -3.04 -8.50
C SER A 33 -18.88 -1.55 -8.55
N GLY A 34 -19.63 -0.83 -9.37
CA GLY A 34 -19.59 0.61 -9.57
C GLY A 34 -20.93 1.27 -9.26
N HIS A 35 -21.10 2.52 -9.68
CA HIS A 35 -22.41 3.18 -9.64
C HIS A 35 -23.37 2.53 -10.63
N GLU A 36 -24.62 2.34 -10.24
CA GLU A 36 -25.64 1.67 -11.07
C GLU A 36 -26.21 2.59 -12.16
N GLU A 37 -26.20 3.90 -11.95
CA GLU A 37 -26.72 4.89 -12.90
C GLU A 37 -25.75 5.11 -14.08
N GLU A 38 -26.30 5.13 -15.31
CA GLU A 38 -25.55 5.21 -16.57
C GLU A 38 -24.70 6.50 -16.69
N ASN A 39 -25.12 7.59 -16.03
CA ASN A 39 -24.45 8.90 -16.03
C ASN A 39 -23.83 9.27 -14.67
N ALA A 40 -23.69 8.31 -13.75
CA ALA A 40 -23.08 8.60 -12.46
C ALA A 40 -21.61 9.02 -12.62
N PRO A 41 -21.13 9.95 -11.76
CA PRO A 41 -19.73 10.35 -11.79
C PRO A 41 -18.83 9.15 -11.52
N HIS A 42 -17.82 8.95 -12.37
CA HIS A 42 -16.79 7.90 -12.29
C HIS A 42 -15.92 8.00 -11.02
N THR A 43 -16.55 7.70 -9.90
CA THR A 43 -16.05 7.84 -8.54
C THR A 43 -16.34 6.54 -7.80
N ARG A 44 -15.55 6.21 -6.77
CA ARG A 44 -15.70 4.97 -5.98
C ARG A 44 -15.38 3.73 -6.82
N GLY A 45 -16.05 2.61 -6.54
CA GLY A 45 -15.88 1.35 -7.23
C GLY A 45 -14.99 0.38 -6.46
N VAL A 46 -15.40 -0.88 -6.44
CA VAL A 46 -14.64 -1.99 -5.87
C VAL A 46 -14.60 -3.16 -6.84
N ALA A 47 -13.52 -3.93 -6.82
CA ALA A 47 -13.42 -5.15 -7.59
C ALA A 47 -12.65 -6.24 -6.87
N LEU A 48 -12.95 -7.47 -7.29
CA LEU A 48 -12.22 -8.68 -6.94
C LEU A 48 -11.76 -9.36 -8.23
N MET A 49 -10.46 -9.59 -8.33
CA MET A 49 -9.84 -10.33 -9.42
C MET A 49 -9.40 -11.71 -8.95
N LEU A 50 -9.82 -12.75 -9.65
CA LEU A 50 -9.66 -14.15 -9.26
C LEU A 50 -8.82 -14.92 -10.27
N SER A 51 -7.80 -15.62 -9.78
CA SER A 51 -7.04 -16.58 -10.57
C SER A 51 -7.91 -17.74 -11.06
N LYS A 52 -7.51 -18.45 -12.12
CA LYS A 52 -8.21 -19.65 -12.62
C LYS A 52 -8.47 -20.68 -11.51
N GLN A 53 -7.51 -20.83 -10.60
CA GLN A 53 -7.64 -21.75 -9.47
C GLN A 53 -8.73 -21.31 -8.48
N ALA A 54 -8.78 -20.02 -8.14
CA ALA A 54 -9.80 -19.49 -7.23
C ALA A 54 -11.20 -19.55 -7.83
N GLN A 55 -11.32 -19.40 -9.15
CA GLN A 55 -12.60 -19.52 -9.87
C GLN A 55 -13.25 -20.90 -9.70
N ASN A 56 -12.45 -21.98 -9.64
CA ASN A 56 -12.98 -23.33 -9.45
C ASN A 56 -13.66 -23.54 -8.08
N ALA A 57 -13.36 -22.68 -7.11
CA ALA A 57 -13.96 -22.70 -5.79
C ALA A 57 -15.07 -21.65 -5.63
N LEU A 58 -15.32 -20.80 -6.65
CA LEU A 58 -16.30 -19.73 -6.55
C LEU A 58 -17.72 -20.29 -6.41
N ILE A 59 -18.45 -19.82 -5.39
CA ILE A 59 -19.88 -20.11 -5.19
C ILE A 59 -20.72 -19.01 -5.83
N GLY A 60 -20.36 -17.74 -5.56
CA GLY A 60 -21.13 -16.59 -6.05
C GLY A 60 -20.50 -15.26 -5.64
N CYS A 61 -20.94 -14.20 -6.30
CA CYS A 61 -20.53 -12.82 -6.04
C CYS A 61 -21.77 -11.94 -5.91
N GLU A 62 -21.77 -11.08 -4.90
CA GLU A 62 -22.86 -10.16 -4.58
C GLU A 62 -22.31 -8.74 -4.50
N SER A 63 -22.91 -7.84 -5.28
CA SER A 63 -22.69 -6.40 -5.13
C SER A 63 -23.61 -5.84 -4.05
N HIS A 64 -23.07 -4.96 -3.20
CA HIS A 64 -23.84 -4.25 -2.17
C HIS A 64 -23.67 -2.74 -2.30
N GLY A 65 -23.80 -2.26 -3.55
CA GLY A 65 -23.53 -0.89 -3.96
C GLY A 65 -22.07 -0.65 -4.36
N PRO A 66 -21.68 0.60 -4.69
CA PRO A 66 -20.41 0.92 -5.37
C PRO A 66 -19.15 0.77 -4.48
N ARG A 67 -19.33 0.39 -3.21
CA ARG A 67 -18.29 0.40 -2.18
C ARG A 67 -18.07 -0.95 -1.52
N ILE A 68 -18.91 -1.95 -1.77
CA ILE A 68 -18.82 -3.25 -1.13
C ILE A 68 -19.15 -4.34 -2.15
N ILE A 69 -18.28 -5.34 -2.25
CA ILE A 69 -18.50 -6.56 -3.02
C ILE A 69 -18.15 -7.76 -2.14
N LYS A 70 -19.07 -8.72 -2.06
CA LYS A 70 -18.91 -9.97 -1.31
C LYS A 70 -18.76 -11.11 -2.29
N THR A 71 -17.81 -12.01 -2.05
CA THR A 71 -17.63 -13.22 -2.83
C THR A 71 -17.50 -14.42 -1.92
N SER A 72 -18.24 -15.49 -2.23
CA SER A 72 -18.25 -16.72 -1.45
C SER A 72 -17.54 -17.83 -2.19
N PHE A 73 -16.77 -18.65 -1.47
CA PHE A 73 -15.97 -19.73 -2.00
C PHE A 73 -16.18 -21.03 -1.21
N LYS A 74 -16.17 -22.15 -1.93
CA LYS A 74 -16.16 -23.49 -1.37
C LYS A 74 -14.78 -23.78 -0.77
N THR A 75 -14.73 -24.20 0.48
CA THR A 75 -13.48 -24.68 1.09
C THR A 75 -13.36 -26.20 0.94
N LYS A 76 -12.15 -26.72 1.19
CA LYS A 76 -11.94 -28.18 1.27
C LYS A 76 -12.64 -28.81 2.48
N LYS A 77 -12.95 -28.01 3.51
CA LYS A 77 -13.62 -28.50 4.70
C LYS A 77 -15.13 -28.49 4.46
N GLU A 78 -15.72 -29.67 4.48
CA GLU A 78 -17.15 -29.84 4.26
C GLU A 78 -17.97 -29.00 5.25
N GLY A 79 -19.05 -28.39 4.73
CA GLY A 79 -19.94 -27.54 5.51
C GLY A 79 -19.35 -26.19 5.94
N ILE A 80 -18.14 -25.83 5.50
CA ILE A 80 -17.52 -24.51 5.72
C ILE A 80 -17.28 -23.81 4.39
N SER A 81 -17.83 -22.61 4.24
CA SER A 81 -17.53 -21.70 3.14
C SER A 81 -16.55 -20.61 3.58
N MET A 82 -15.97 -19.91 2.60
CA MET A 82 -15.15 -18.71 2.82
C MET A 82 -15.85 -17.52 2.18
N ASN A 83 -16.07 -16.47 2.95
CA ASN A 83 -16.71 -15.23 2.51
C ASN A 83 -15.68 -14.11 2.55
N ILE A 84 -15.42 -13.50 1.40
CA ILE A 84 -14.49 -12.38 1.25
C ILE A 84 -15.29 -11.14 0.92
N ILE A 85 -15.19 -10.14 1.78
CA ILE A 85 -15.86 -8.84 1.65
C ILE A 85 -14.77 -7.82 1.33
N GLN A 86 -14.72 -7.37 0.07
CA GLN A 86 -13.86 -6.28 -0.36
C GLN A 86 -14.64 -4.98 -0.26
N CYS A 87 -14.05 -3.96 0.36
CA CYS A 87 -14.71 -2.69 0.56
C CYS A 87 -13.81 -1.48 0.32
N TYR A 88 -14.46 -0.35 0.01
CA TYR A 88 -13.87 0.97 -0.10
C TYR A 88 -14.72 1.96 0.70
N ALA A 89 -14.32 2.24 1.94
CA ALA A 89 -15.08 3.10 2.84
C ALA A 89 -15.06 4.57 2.38
N PRO A 90 -16.06 5.37 2.78
CA PRO A 90 -16.05 6.81 2.55
C PRO A 90 -14.82 7.50 3.18
N THR A 91 -14.27 8.49 2.47
CA THR A 91 -13.15 9.29 2.98
C THR A 91 -13.60 10.25 4.08
N ASN A 92 -12.65 10.89 4.76
CA ASN A 92 -12.95 11.83 5.86
C ASN A 92 -13.87 12.99 5.44
N ASN A 93 -13.86 13.39 4.17
CA ASN A 93 -14.64 14.52 3.64
C ASN A 93 -16.14 14.21 3.48
N TYR A 94 -16.55 12.94 3.63
CA TYR A 94 -17.96 12.58 3.69
C TYR A 94 -18.57 13.01 5.03
N ASN A 95 -19.87 13.33 5.02
CA ASN A 95 -20.62 13.56 6.24
C ASN A 95 -20.70 12.28 7.10
N GLU A 96 -21.00 12.44 8.39
CA GLU A 96 -21.00 11.31 9.33
C GLU A 96 -22.13 10.31 9.00
N ASP A 97 -23.32 10.78 8.61
CA ASP A 97 -24.45 9.92 8.23
C ASP A 97 -24.10 8.94 7.09
N ALA A 98 -23.36 9.40 6.07
CA ALA A 98 -22.93 8.55 4.97
C ALA A 98 -21.89 7.52 5.41
N LYS A 99 -21.07 7.83 6.42
CA LYS A 99 -20.14 6.87 7.03
C LYS A 99 -20.92 5.83 7.83
N ASP A 100 -21.89 6.27 8.64
CA ASP A 100 -22.72 5.39 9.46
C ASP A 100 -23.52 4.41 8.59
N GLN A 101 -24.18 4.91 7.53
CA GLN A 101 -24.87 4.06 6.55
C GLN A 101 -23.96 3.02 5.89
N PHE A 102 -22.69 3.36 5.64
CA PHE A 102 -21.72 2.40 5.11
C PHE A 102 -21.40 1.30 6.13
N TYR A 103 -21.13 1.66 7.39
CA TYR A 103 -20.82 0.69 8.44
C TYR A 103 -22.04 -0.18 8.81
N ASP A 104 -23.25 0.37 8.82
CA ASP A 104 -24.49 -0.38 9.04
C ASP A 104 -24.76 -1.40 7.93
N ARG A 105 -24.51 -1.00 6.68
CA ARG A 105 -24.59 -1.92 5.54
C ARG A 105 -23.55 -3.02 5.66
N LEU A 106 -22.32 -2.67 6.02
CA LEU A 106 -21.23 -3.63 6.20
C LEU A 106 -21.54 -4.63 7.34
N GLN A 107 -22.07 -4.14 8.47
CA GLN A 107 -22.56 -4.93 9.60
C GLN A 107 -23.60 -5.95 9.13
N SER A 108 -24.62 -5.50 8.40
CA SER A 108 -25.69 -6.35 7.87
C SER A 108 -25.18 -7.47 6.94
N ILE A 109 -24.13 -7.20 6.16
CA ILE A 109 -23.51 -8.21 5.27
C ILE A 109 -22.75 -9.25 6.09
N ILE A 110 -22.03 -8.82 7.11
CA ILE A 110 -21.27 -9.72 8.01
C ILE A 110 -22.22 -10.63 8.80
N GLU A 111 -23.33 -10.09 9.31
CA GLU A 111 -24.35 -10.87 10.06
C GLU A 111 -25.03 -11.95 9.23
N LYS A 112 -25.21 -11.70 7.93
CA LYS A 112 -25.75 -12.69 6.99
C LYS A 112 -24.77 -13.83 6.70
N CYS A 113 -23.48 -13.69 7.03
CA CYS A 113 -22.52 -14.75 6.85
C CYS A 113 -22.61 -15.77 8.00
N PRO A 114 -22.72 -17.09 7.73
CA PRO A 114 -22.77 -18.09 8.79
C PRO A 114 -21.54 -18.01 9.71
N THR A 115 -21.75 -17.99 11.04
CA THR A 115 -20.65 -17.87 12.02
C THR A 115 -19.65 -19.03 11.98
N LYS A 116 -20.04 -20.18 11.43
CA LYS A 116 -19.16 -21.33 11.22
C LYS A 116 -18.14 -21.10 10.10
N ASP A 117 -18.46 -20.23 9.15
CA ASP A 117 -17.70 -19.96 7.94
C ASP A 117 -16.52 -19.04 8.20
N LEU A 118 -15.54 -19.08 7.31
CA LEU A 118 -14.42 -18.15 7.32
C LEU A 118 -14.89 -16.81 6.74
N ILE A 119 -14.66 -15.73 7.46
CA ILE A 119 -14.96 -14.37 7.01
C ILE A 119 -13.65 -13.61 6.91
N ILE A 120 -13.38 -13.06 5.74
CA ILE A 120 -12.27 -12.13 5.48
C ILE A 120 -12.89 -10.80 5.06
N LEU A 121 -12.68 -9.76 5.86
CA LEU A 121 -12.99 -8.38 5.49
C LEU A 121 -11.70 -7.69 5.04
N MET A 122 -11.68 -7.11 3.86
CA MET A 122 -10.49 -6.46 3.33
C MET A 122 -10.80 -5.23 2.49
N GLY A 123 -9.77 -4.41 2.29
CA GLY A 123 -9.82 -3.26 1.40
C GLY A 123 -9.41 -1.97 2.10
N ASP A 124 -9.74 -0.85 1.45
CA ASP A 124 -9.44 0.48 1.97
C ASP A 124 -10.61 0.96 2.82
N LEU A 125 -10.42 0.93 4.13
CA LEU A 125 -11.44 1.33 5.09
C LEU A 125 -11.35 2.80 5.49
N ASN A 126 -10.39 3.57 4.94
CA ASN A 126 -10.17 4.97 5.30
C ASN A 126 -10.15 5.21 6.83
N ALA A 127 -9.68 4.20 7.56
CA ALA A 127 -9.79 4.11 9.02
C ALA A 127 -8.41 3.87 9.62
N LYS A 128 -8.05 4.66 10.63
CA LYS A 128 -6.86 4.45 11.45
C LYS A 128 -7.34 3.84 12.76
N ALA A 129 -7.14 2.55 12.98
CA ALA A 129 -7.53 1.92 14.23
C ALA A 129 -6.56 2.27 15.38
N GLY A 130 -5.32 2.69 15.10
CA GLY A 130 -4.36 3.25 16.07
C GLY A 130 -3.63 2.19 16.91
N MET A 131 -2.77 2.58 17.85
CA MET A 131 -2.03 1.59 18.67
C MET A 131 -2.69 1.22 19.99
N ASP A 132 -3.60 2.06 20.50
CA ASP A 132 -4.28 1.83 21.76
C ASP A 132 -5.34 0.74 21.59
N ASN A 133 -5.06 -0.45 22.11
CA ASN A 133 -5.98 -1.58 22.02
C ASN A 133 -6.84 -1.80 23.27
N THR A 134 -6.92 -0.82 24.17
CA THR A 134 -7.71 -0.92 25.40
C THR A 134 -9.19 -1.17 25.07
N GLY A 135 -9.75 -2.28 25.58
CA GLY A 135 -11.12 -2.73 25.27
C GLY A 135 -11.28 -3.48 23.94
N TYR A 136 -10.21 -3.61 23.16
CA TYR A 136 -10.17 -4.29 21.85
C TYR A 136 -9.10 -5.39 21.81
N GLU A 137 -8.55 -5.82 22.94
CA GLU A 137 -7.39 -6.71 23.03
C GLU A 137 -7.62 -8.06 22.34
N ASP A 138 -8.88 -8.47 22.26
CA ASP A 138 -9.33 -9.71 21.66
C ASP A 138 -9.28 -9.73 20.12
N ILE A 139 -9.31 -8.54 19.51
CA ILE A 139 -9.39 -8.35 18.06
C ILE A 139 -8.23 -7.54 17.51
N MET A 140 -7.48 -6.86 18.36
CA MET A 140 -6.49 -5.87 17.95
C MET A 140 -5.19 -5.99 18.76
N GLY A 141 -4.06 -5.97 18.03
CA GLY A 141 -2.73 -5.84 18.61
C GLY A 141 -2.28 -4.39 18.70
N ARG A 142 -1.03 -4.17 19.14
CA ARG A 142 -0.48 -2.82 19.40
C ARG A 142 0.43 -2.31 18.28
N ASN A 143 0.37 -2.93 17.10
CA ASN A 143 1.34 -2.68 16.04
C ASN A 143 0.84 -1.71 14.96
N GLU A 144 -0.31 -1.07 15.08
CA GLU A 144 -0.73 -0.09 14.07
C GLU A 144 0.05 1.22 14.13
N LEU A 145 -0.09 2.06 13.11
CA LEU A 145 0.48 3.40 13.05
C LEU A 145 -0.51 4.48 13.51
N GLY A 146 0.01 5.44 14.27
CA GLY A 146 -0.70 6.67 14.62
C GLY A 146 -1.81 6.49 15.65
N GLU A 147 -2.60 7.55 15.80
CA GLU A 147 -3.75 7.61 16.70
C GLU A 147 -5.04 7.22 15.97
N ARG A 148 -5.99 6.67 16.75
CA ARG A 148 -7.29 6.27 16.25
C ARG A 148 -8.08 7.50 15.81
N ASN A 149 -8.65 7.45 14.61
CA ASN A 149 -9.61 8.47 14.16
C ASN A 149 -11.07 8.00 14.31
N LYS A 150 -12.04 8.88 14.11
CA LYS A 150 -13.49 8.55 14.21
C LYS A 150 -13.92 7.38 13.30
N SER A 151 -13.35 7.27 12.10
CA SER A 151 -13.58 6.12 11.22
C SER A 151 -12.95 4.85 11.78
N GLY A 152 -11.77 4.97 12.40
CA GLY A 152 -11.08 3.93 13.14
C GLY A 152 -11.86 3.39 14.32
N GLU A 153 -12.58 4.24 15.05
CA GLU A 153 -13.47 3.83 16.13
C GLU A 153 -14.64 3.00 15.62
N ARG A 154 -15.32 3.45 14.55
CA ARG A 154 -16.39 2.67 13.89
C ARG A 154 -15.88 1.32 13.41
N PHE A 155 -14.72 1.32 12.77
CA PHE A 155 -14.08 0.11 12.29
C PHE A 155 -13.70 -0.85 13.44
N ALA A 156 -13.11 -0.35 14.52
CA ALA A 156 -12.78 -1.14 15.69
C ALA A 156 -14.03 -1.72 16.37
N ASN A 157 -15.11 -0.93 16.49
CA ASN A 157 -16.39 -1.36 17.03
C ASN A 157 -17.05 -2.45 16.18
N LEU A 158 -17.08 -2.27 14.85
CA LEU A 158 -17.55 -3.29 13.91
C LEU A 158 -16.76 -4.60 14.10
N CYS A 159 -15.44 -4.51 14.16
CA CYS A 159 -14.58 -5.67 14.34
C CYS A 159 -14.78 -6.35 15.70
N ALA A 160 -14.90 -5.58 16.79
CA ALA A 160 -15.17 -6.10 18.12
C ALA A 160 -16.51 -6.85 18.18
N PHE A 161 -17.58 -6.23 17.68
CA PHE A 161 -18.93 -6.80 17.69
C PHE A 161 -18.99 -8.13 16.94
N ASN A 162 -18.34 -8.21 15.76
CA ASN A 162 -18.33 -9.41 14.92
C ASN A 162 -17.16 -10.36 15.20
N LYS A 163 -16.35 -10.11 16.22
CA LYS A 163 -15.16 -10.89 16.57
C LYS A 163 -14.21 -11.04 15.36
N LEU A 164 -13.97 -9.97 14.61
CA LEU A 164 -13.02 -9.91 13.51
C LEU A 164 -11.68 -9.36 14.00
N VAL A 165 -10.62 -10.15 13.90
CA VAL A 165 -9.25 -9.77 14.26
C VAL A 165 -8.65 -8.91 13.14
N ILE A 166 -8.12 -7.73 13.49
CA ILE A 166 -7.50 -6.78 12.56
C ILE A 166 -6.04 -7.18 12.31
N GLY A 167 -5.78 -7.87 11.20
CA GLY A 167 -4.49 -8.52 10.91
C GLY A 167 -3.29 -7.58 10.93
N GLY A 168 -3.44 -6.37 10.37
CA GLY A 168 -2.38 -5.35 10.31
C GLY A 168 -1.88 -4.86 11.67
N THR A 169 -2.60 -5.16 12.76
CA THR A 169 -2.26 -4.75 14.14
C THR A 169 -1.58 -5.87 14.93
N ILE A 170 -1.66 -7.12 14.46
CA ILE A 170 -1.17 -8.31 15.17
C ILE A 170 0.33 -8.49 14.99
N PHE A 171 0.85 -8.28 13.79
CA PHE A 171 2.23 -8.60 13.45
C PHE A 171 3.16 -7.39 13.62
N PRO A 172 4.34 -7.58 14.26
CA PRO A 172 5.29 -6.50 14.47
C PRO A 172 6.10 -6.20 13.21
N HIS A 173 5.75 -5.11 12.51
CA HIS A 173 6.52 -4.59 11.36
C HIS A 173 7.20 -3.26 11.65
N LYS A 174 8.22 -2.93 10.83
CA LYS A 174 8.76 -1.57 10.76
C LYS A 174 7.70 -0.61 10.17
N PRO A 175 7.64 0.66 10.61
CA PRO A 175 6.66 1.62 10.07
C PRO A 175 6.61 1.69 8.54
N ILE A 176 7.77 1.67 7.88
CA ILE A 176 7.89 1.67 6.40
C ILE A 176 7.16 0.52 5.68
N HIS A 177 6.82 -0.56 6.38
CA HIS A 177 6.11 -1.72 5.83
C HIS A 177 4.62 -1.75 6.24
N LYS A 178 4.19 -0.82 7.11
CA LYS A 178 2.80 -0.68 7.57
C LYS A 178 2.04 0.42 6.85
N ILE A 179 2.77 1.37 6.26
CA ILE A 179 2.18 2.49 5.52
C ILE A 179 1.54 1.94 4.25
N THR A 180 0.24 2.18 4.09
CA THR A 180 -0.51 1.79 2.89
C THR A 180 -0.89 2.99 2.04
N TRP A 181 -0.84 4.20 2.60
CA TRP A 181 -1.06 5.44 1.89
C TRP A 181 -0.03 6.50 2.27
N THR A 182 0.49 7.22 1.28
CA THR A 182 1.34 8.41 1.46
C THR A 182 0.74 9.54 0.65
N SER A 183 0.65 10.73 1.24
CA SER A 183 0.12 11.91 0.56
C SER A 183 1.00 12.30 -0.64
N PRO A 184 0.44 12.96 -1.68
CA PRO A 184 1.21 13.37 -2.87
C PRO A 184 2.41 14.28 -2.56
N ASP A 185 2.33 15.06 -1.49
CA ASP A 185 3.38 15.94 -0.97
C ASP A 185 4.37 15.22 -0.01
N HIS A 186 4.18 13.92 0.22
CA HIS A 186 5.00 13.07 1.10
C HIS A 186 5.03 13.47 2.59
N THR A 187 4.11 14.34 3.04
CA THR A 187 4.08 14.83 4.43
C THR A 187 3.32 13.90 5.37
N MET A 188 2.31 13.20 4.87
CA MET A 188 1.44 12.32 5.65
C MET A 188 1.53 10.88 5.21
N GLN A 189 1.63 9.98 6.19
CA GLN A 189 1.69 8.54 5.98
C GLN A 189 0.67 7.84 6.87
N ASN A 190 -0.19 7.02 6.27
CA ASN A 190 -1.32 6.40 6.93
C ASN A 190 -1.39 4.90 6.63
N GLN A 191 -1.95 4.14 7.57
CA GLN A 191 -2.36 2.76 7.39
C GLN A 191 -3.89 2.74 7.36
N ILE A 192 -4.47 2.57 6.18
CA ILE A 192 -5.94 2.66 5.94
C ILE A 192 -6.49 1.45 5.19
N ASP A 193 -5.62 0.67 4.57
CA ASP A 193 -5.95 -0.62 4.01
C ASP A 193 -5.78 -1.69 5.09
N HIS A 194 -6.84 -2.45 5.34
CA HIS A 194 -6.85 -3.47 6.38
C HIS A 194 -7.32 -4.81 5.84
N ILE A 195 -6.85 -5.87 6.50
CA ILE A 195 -7.34 -7.23 6.31
C ILE A 195 -7.74 -7.74 7.70
N CYS A 196 -8.97 -8.20 7.83
CA CYS A 196 -9.52 -8.75 9.05
C CYS A 196 -10.01 -10.18 8.82
N ILE A 197 -9.92 -11.00 9.86
CA ILE A 197 -10.36 -12.40 9.83
C ILE A 197 -11.17 -12.71 11.09
N ASN A 198 -12.24 -13.49 10.99
CA ASN A 198 -12.97 -13.88 12.19
C ASN A 198 -12.10 -14.69 13.17
N LYS A 199 -12.24 -14.39 14.48
CA LYS A 199 -11.37 -14.86 15.58
C LYS A 199 -11.17 -16.37 15.59
N LYS A 200 -12.21 -17.13 15.22
CA LYS A 200 -12.17 -18.59 15.07
C LYS A 200 -11.04 -19.07 14.16
N PHE A 201 -10.76 -18.33 13.08
CA PHE A 201 -9.75 -18.67 12.09
C PHE A 201 -8.49 -17.81 12.23
N ARG A 202 -8.33 -17.00 13.29
CA ARG A 202 -7.16 -16.13 13.46
C ARG A 202 -5.81 -16.84 13.31
N ARG A 203 -5.75 -18.13 13.66
CA ARG A 203 -4.53 -18.95 13.59
C ARG A 203 -4.12 -19.33 12.17
N THR A 204 -4.99 -19.13 11.18
CA THR A 204 -4.68 -19.36 9.76
C THR A 204 -4.11 -18.13 9.08
N MET A 205 -4.07 -16.99 9.78
CA MET A 205 -3.44 -15.78 9.28
C MET A 205 -1.94 -15.86 9.53
N GLU A 206 -1.17 -15.78 8.46
CA GLU A 206 0.29 -15.81 8.47
C GLU A 206 0.81 -14.49 7.91
N ASP A 207 1.98 -14.07 8.38
CA ASP A 207 2.63 -12.85 7.97
C ASP A 207 3.70 -13.14 6.90
N GLU A 208 3.58 -12.50 5.75
CA GLU A 208 4.57 -12.57 4.69
C GLU A 208 5.63 -11.48 4.84
N HIS A 209 6.81 -11.89 5.28
CA HIS A 209 7.99 -11.05 5.18
C HIS A 209 8.43 -11.00 3.71
N HIS A 210 8.13 -9.89 3.03
CA HIS A 210 8.66 -9.66 1.69
C HIS A 210 10.19 -9.53 1.76
N HIS A 211 10.87 -10.60 1.40
CA HIS A 211 12.30 -10.57 1.13
C HIS A 211 12.53 -9.73 -0.13
N LYS A 212 13.67 -9.03 -0.20
CA LYS A 212 14.03 -8.23 -1.38
C LYS A 212 13.89 -9.11 -2.63
N GLU A 213 13.47 -8.53 -3.75
CA GLU A 213 13.21 -9.26 -5.02
C GLU A 213 14.34 -10.23 -5.43
N TRP A 214 15.58 -9.91 -5.07
CA TRP A 214 16.74 -10.74 -5.37
C TRP A 214 17.00 -11.88 -4.40
N ILE A 215 16.31 -11.98 -3.26
CA ILE A 215 16.50 -13.03 -2.25
C ILE A 215 15.64 -14.25 -2.63
N THR A 216 16.28 -15.40 -2.75
CA THR A 216 15.62 -16.68 -3.02
C THR A 216 14.94 -17.24 -1.77
N VAL A 217 14.00 -18.18 -1.98
CA VAL A 217 13.31 -18.91 -0.89
C VAL A 217 14.33 -19.65 0.00
N ASP A 218 15.32 -20.31 -0.58
CA ASP A 218 16.38 -21.01 0.17
C ASP A 218 17.21 -20.05 1.05
N THR A 219 17.58 -18.88 0.54
CA THR A 219 18.25 -17.86 1.35
C THR A 219 17.34 -17.31 2.45
N SER A 220 16.04 -17.14 2.17
CA SER A 220 15.03 -16.74 3.15
C SER A 220 14.95 -17.72 4.32
N ASP A 221 14.86 -19.02 4.04
CA ASP A 221 14.80 -20.08 5.04
C ASP A 221 16.06 -20.09 5.93
N LYS A 222 17.25 -19.89 5.33
CA LYS A 222 18.50 -19.74 6.08
C LYS A 222 18.50 -18.50 6.97
N ILE A 223 17.94 -17.37 6.50
CA ILE A 223 17.80 -16.15 7.32
C ILE A 223 16.90 -16.42 8.52
N GLN A 224 15.81 -17.16 8.33
CA GLN A 224 14.91 -17.54 9.42
C GLN A 224 15.60 -18.49 10.40
N GLY A 225 16.32 -19.51 9.93
CA GLY A 225 17.13 -20.39 10.77
C GLY A 225 18.15 -19.63 11.63
N ARG A 226 18.81 -18.61 11.05
CA ARG A 226 19.71 -17.72 11.81
C ARG A 226 19.00 -16.93 12.90
N LYS A 227 17.77 -16.45 12.65
CA LYS A 227 16.97 -15.74 13.68
C LYS A 227 16.64 -16.67 14.85
N ASN A 228 16.26 -17.92 14.57
CA ASN A 228 15.97 -18.92 15.59
C ASN A 228 17.21 -19.20 16.47
N GLN A 229 18.40 -19.34 15.85
CA GLN A 229 19.66 -19.47 16.59
C GLN A 229 20.02 -18.23 17.41
N LYS A 230 19.68 -17.03 16.93
CA LYS A 230 19.86 -15.80 17.71
C LYS A 230 18.95 -15.75 18.93
N ALA A 231 17.72 -16.25 18.80
CA ALA A 231 16.81 -16.40 19.93
C ALA A 231 17.34 -17.42 20.95
N ALA A 232 17.91 -18.54 20.49
CA ALA A 232 18.54 -19.54 21.35
C ALA A 232 19.64 -18.94 22.26
N ILE A 233 20.49 -18.06 21.72
CA ILE A 233 21.50 -17.34 22.51
C ILE A 233 20.88 -16.47 23.61
N ASN A 234 19.76 -15.82 23.31
CA ASN A 234 19.11 -14.91 24.25
C ASN A 234 18.41 -15.65 25.41
N ILE A 235 17.97 -16.89 25.18
CA ILE A 235 17.29 -17.72 26.20
C ILE A 235 18.24 -18.61 27.01
N SER A 236 19.49 -18.81 26.55
CA SER A 236 20.50 -19.61 27.26
C SER A 236 20.78 -19.06 28.66
N ARG A 237 20.75 -19.93 29.68
CA ARG A 237 20.93 -19.55 31.09
C ARG A 237 22.35 -19.76 31.58
N THR A 238 23.05 -20.77 31.05
CA THR A 238 24.41 -21.09 31.46
C THR A 238 25.44 -20.60 30.45
N THR A 239 26.67 -20.38 30.92
CA THR A 239 27.80 -19.94 30.07
C THR A 239 28.14 -20.97 28.99
N ALA A 240 28.04 -22.26 29.31
CA ALA A 240 28.31 -23.35 28.37
C ALA A 240 27.25 -23.43 27.24
N GLU A 241 25.96 -23.32 27.59
CA GLU A 241 24.87 -23.27 26.60
C GLU A 241 25.00 -22.05 25.68
N LYS A 242 25.33 -20.90 26.27
CA LYS A 242 25.52 -19.66 25.52
C LYS A 242 26.70 -19.76 24.54
N ALA A 243 27.81 -20.38 24.95
CA ALA A 243 28.95 -20.62 24.07
C ALA A 243 28.59 -21.54 22.90
N LYS A 244 27.84 -22.62 23.15
CA LYS A 244 27.35 -23.54 22.11
C LYS A 244 26.42 -22.84 21.12
N ALA A 245 25.39 -22.15 21.63
CA ALA A 245 24.44 -21.41 20.79
C ALA A 245 25.13 -20.29 19.98
N GLN A 246 26.19 -19.68 20.54
CA GLN A 246 26.99 -18.68 19.84
C GLN A 246 27.84 -19.29 18.71
N ALA A 247 28.38 -20.49 18.89
CA ALA A 247 29.07 -21.22 17.83
C ALA A 247 28.11 -21.59 16.68
N ASP A 248 26.94 -22.16 17.02
CA ASP A 248 25.91 -22.54 16.04
C ASP A 248 25.40 -21.32 15.25
N TYR A 249 25.12 -20.21 15.93
CA TYR A 249 24.75 -18.95 15.27
C TYR A 249 25.83 -18.46 14.32
N THR A 250 27.11 -18.59 14.68
CA THR A 250 28.23 -18.12 13.87
C THR A 250 28.30 -18.87 12.54
N GLU A 251 28.10 -20.18 12.56
CA GLU A 251 28.11 -21.00 11.35
C GLU A 251 26.91 -20.69 10.45
N VAL A 252 25.70 -20.67 11.00
CA VAL A 252 24.49 -20.31 10.23
C VAL A 252 24.58 -18.89 9.67
N ASN A 253 25.16 -17.94 10.42
CA ASN A 253 25.38 -16.58 9.94
C ASN A 253 26.38 -16.51 8.76
N LYS A 254 27.42 -17.35 8.73
CA LYS A 254 28.32 -17.46 7.57
C LYS A 254 27.57 -17.97 6.34
N GLN A 255 26.75 -19.00 6.50
CA GLN A 255 25.95 -19.57 5.41
C GLN A 255 24.96 -18.55 4.84
N VAL A 256 24.24 -17.82 5.70
CA VAL A 256 23.35 -16.73 5.30
C VAL A 256 24.09 -15.66 4.50
N LYS A 257 25.27 -15.21 4.98
CA LYS A 257 26.08 -14.21 4.27
C LYS A 257 26.53 -14.70 2.90
N ARG A 258 26.88 -15.98 2.75
CA ARG A 258 27.25 -16.58 1.45
C ARG A 258 26.04 -16.61 0.52
N SER A 259 24.90 -17.15 0.97
CA SER A 259 23.67 -17.25 0.19
C SER A 259 23.19 -15.88 -0.32
N ILE A 260 23.18 -14.88 0.57
CA ILE A 260 22.83 -13.49 0.22
C ILE A 260 23.72 -12.91 -0.89
N ARG A 261 25.03 -13.19 -0.86
CA ARG A 261 25.97 -12.69 -1.88
C ARG A 261 25.74 -13.37 -3.22
N THR A 262 25.50 -14.68 -3.22
CA THR A 262 25.20 -15.46 -4.43
C THR A 262 23.92 -14.95 -5.09
N ASP A 263 22.85 -14.83 -4.31
CA ASP A 263 21.55 -14.33 -4.75
C ASP A 263 21.64 -12.92 -5.35
N LYS A 264 22.32 -12.01 -4.63
CA LYS A 264 22.52 -10.65 -5.12
C LYS A 264 23.34 -10.61 -6.41
N ARG A 265 24.38 -11.43 -6.53
CA ARG A 265 25.21 -11.51 -7.75
C ARG A 265 24.38 -11.98 -8.93
N LYS A 266 23.67 -13.10 -8.76
CA LYS A 266 22.79 -13.67 -9.80
C LYS A 266 21.75 -12.65 -10.27
N TYR A 267 21.12 -11.95 -9.34
CA TYR A 267 20.14 -10.91 -9.69
C TYR A 267 20.75 -9.77 -10.53
N VAL A 268 21.97 -9.32 -10.18
CA VAL A 268 22.66 -8.28 -10.96
C VAL A 268 23.05 -8.79 -12.35
N GLU A 269 23.50 -10.04 -12.46
CA GLU A 269 23.81 -10.70 -13.74
C GLU A 269 22.55 -10.81 -14.62
N ASP A 270 21.41 -11.23 -14.04
CA ASP A 270 20.12 -11.33 -14.74
C ASP A 270 19.64 -9.95 -15.24
N LEU A 271 19.80 -8.90 -14.43
CA LEU A 271 19.51 -7.53 -14.85
C LEU A 271 20.43 -7.07 -15.98
N ALA A 272 21.73 -7.37 -15.90
CA ALA A 272 22.68 -7.02 -16.96
C ALA A 272 22.33 -7.70 -18.29
N MET A 273 22.02 -9.01 -18.26
CA MET A 273 21.55 -9.74 -19.44
C MET A 273 20.24 -9.16 -20.00
N THR A 274 19.34 -8.70 -19.12
CA THR A 274 18.09 -8.07 -19.55
C THR A 274 18.34 -6.73 -20.25
N ALA A 275 19.27 -5.92 -19.73
CA ALA A 275 19.68 -4.66 -20.36
C ALA A 275 20.36 -4.89 -21.73
N GLU A 276 21.22 -5.91 -21.83
CA GLU A 276 21.86 -6.28 -23.09
C GLU A 276 20.83 -6.69 -24.15
N LYS A 277 19.88 -7.57 -23.79
CA LYS A 277 18.77 -7.97 -24.68
C LYS A 277 17.90 -6.80 -25.09
N ALA A 278 17.60 -5.88 -24.17
CA ALA A 278 16.82 -4.69 -24.46
C ALA A 278 17.55 -3.76 -25.46
N THR A 279 18.87 -3.63 -25.33
CA THR A 279 19.72 -2.89 -26.28
C THR A 279 19.66 -3.54 -27.67
N LEU A 280 19.88 -4.85 -27.76
CA LEU A 280 19.85 -5.60 -29.03
C LEU A 280 18.49 -5.55 -29.71
N GLY A 281 17.41 -5.55 -28.93
CA GLY A 281 16.02 -5.48 -29.42
C GLY A 281 15.51 -4.07 -29.67
N GLY A 282 16.31 -3.02 -29.46
CA GLY A 282 15.87 -1.62 -29.60
C GLY A 282 14.82 -1.16 -28.58
N ASN A 283 14.60 -1.91 -27.50
CA ASN A 283 13.62 -1.58 -26.47
C ASN A 283 14.22 -0.61 -25.44
N THR A 284 14.23 0.67 -25.78
CA THR A 284 14.82 1.74 -24.97
C THR A 284 14.15 1.88 -23.60
N THR A 285 12.83 1.72 -23.51
CA THR A 285 12.10 1.80 -22.23
C THR A 285 12.57 0.72 -21.25
N GLN A 286 12.63 -0.53 -21.70
CA GLN A 286 13.09 -1.64 -20.86
C GLN A 286 14.55 -1.48 -20.44
N LEU A 287 15.39 -0.95 -21.34
CA LEU A 287 16.78 -0.61 -21.03
C LEU A 287 16.86 0.44 -19.90
N TYR A 288 16.14 1.55 -20.03
CA TYR A 288 16.13 2.62 -19.02
C TYR A 288 15.64 2.12 -17.65
N ASP A 289 14.56 1.34 -17.62
CA ASP A 289 14.02 0.78 -16.38
C ASP A 289 15.01 -0.19 -15.72
N THR A 290 15.71 -1.00 -16.52
CA THR A 290 16.72 -1.96 -16.03
C THR A 290 17.95 -1.24 -15.51
N ILE A 291 18.43 -0.21 -16.22
CA ILE A 291 19.53 0.66 -15.77
C ILE A 291 19.17 1.36 -14.46
N LYS A 292 17.94 1.90 -14.36
CA LYS A 292 17.46 2.55 -13.13
C LYS A 292 17.43 1.60 -11.93
N LYS A 293 17.07 0.33 -12.15
CA LYS A 293 17.14 -0.71 -11.11
C LYS A 293 18.58 -1.05 -10.71
N LEU A 294 19.50 -1.11 -11.67
CA LEU A 294 20.92 -1.39 -11.43
C LEU A 294 21.64 -0.23 -10.70
N SER A 295 21.38 1.02 -11.12
CA SER A 295 21.99 2.21 -10.55
C SER A 295 21.50 2.53 -9.13
N GLY A 296 20.33 1.99 -8.76
CA GLY A 296 19.63 2.34 -7.53
C GLY A 296 19.17 3.80 -7.51
N ASN A 297 18.50 4.19 -6.43
CA ASN A 297 18.14 5.59 -6.20
C ASN A 297 19.40 6.37 -5.81
N HIS A 298 20.05 6.99 -6.79
CA HIS A 298 21.04 8.01 -6.51
C HIS A 298 20.29 9.26 -6.00
N ARG A 299 20.41 9.58 -4.71
CA ARG A 299 20.12 10.95 -4.27
C ARG A 299 21.13 11.82 -4.99
N LYS A 300 20.66 12.71 -5.86
CA LYS A 300 21.52 13.81 -6.31
C LYS A 300 21.93 14.54 -5.02
N PRO A 301 23.23 14.66 -4.70
CA PRO A 301 23.61 15.59 -3.65
C PRO A 301 23.03 16.96 -4.04
N GLU A 302 22.35 17.61 -3.10
CA GLU A 302 21.79 18.93 -3.31
C GLU A 302 22.95 19.85 -3.71
N ARG A 303 22.78 20.54 -4.85
CA ARG A 303 23.84 21.40 -5.37
C ARG A 303 24.00 22.57 -4.41
N PRO A 304 25.20 22.84 -3.88
CA PRO A 304 25.41 24.03 -3.07
C PRO A 304 25.05 25.28 -3.88
N VAL A 305 24.18 26.12 -3.33
CA VAL A 305 23.82 27.41 -3.93
C VAL A 305 24.82 28.45 -3.43
N LYS A 306 25.22 29.41 -4.27
CA LYS A 306 26.03 30.54 -3.82
C LYS A 306 25.11 31.69 -3.40
N SER A 307 25.40 32.32 -2.26
CA SER A 307 24.76 33.57 -1.84
C SER A 307 25.11 34.70 -2.82
N LYS A 308 24.43 35.85 -2.69
CA LYS A 308 24.72 37.05 -3.48
C LYS A 308 26.17 37.55 -3.29
N GLU A 309 26.74 37.30 -2.12
CA GLU A 309 28.13 37.61 -1.74
C GLU A 309 29.13 36.53 -2.21
N GLY A 310 28.68 35.54 -2.97
CA GLY A 310 29.52 34.48 -3.54
C GLY A 310 29.88 33.34 -2.59
N LYS A 311 29.34 33.33 -1.36
CA LYS A 311 29.59 32.29 -0.36
C LYS A 311 28.79 31.02 -0.67
N VAL A 312 29.43 29.85 -0.56
CA VAL A 312 28.77 28.56 -0.82
C VAL A 312 27.87 28.19 0.37
N ILE A 313 26.57 28.06 0.13
CA ILE A 313 25.55 27.67 1.10
C ILE A 313 25.24 26.17 0.95
N THR A 314 25.38 25.43 2.04
CA THR A 314 25.14 23.98 2.09
C THR A 314 23.93 23.59 2.96
N ASN A 315 23.36 24.52 3.72
CA ASN A 315 22.18 24.33 4.57
C ASN A 315 20.87 24.65 3.81
N ILE A 316 19.86 23.78 3.90
CA ILE A 316 18.57 23.89 3.19
C ILE A 316 17.80 25.16 3.57
N GLU A 317 17.75 25.49 4.87
CA GLU A 317 17.00 26.65 5.35
C GLU A 317 17.62 27.96 4.85
N GLU A 318 18.96 28.02 4.83
CA GLU A 318 19.70 29.15 4.29
C GLU A 318 19.58 29.26 2.76
N GLN A 319 19.51 28.13 2.04
CA GLN A 319 19.25 28.14 0.60
C GLN A 319 17.84 28.67 0.29
N GLN A 320 16.83 28.27 1.06
CA GLN A 320 15.46 28.76 0.91
C GLN A 320 15.38 30.26 1.17
N ASN A 321 16.01 30.75 2.24
CA ASN A 321 16.08 32.18 2.55
C ASN A 321 16.79 32.98 1.45
N SER A 322 17.89 32.45 0.90
CA SER A 322 18.61 33.10 -0.20
C SER A 322 17.78 33.18 -1.49
N TRP A 323 17.01 32.12 -1.79
CA TRP A 323 16.05 32.15 -2.90
C TRP A 323 14.92 33.15 -2.67
N GLU A 324 14.36 33.20 -1.46
CA GLU A 324 13.32 34.15 -1.10
C GLU A 324 13.78 35.61 -1.29
N GLU A 325 14.99 35.94 -0.85
CA GLU A 325 15.58 37.27 -1.06
C GLU A 325 15.85 37.59 -2.53
N HIS A 326 16.30 36.62 -3.32
CA HIS A 326 16.51 36.82 -4.76
C HIS A 326 15.19 37.11 -5.48
N PHE A 327 14.13 36.34 -5.19
CA PHE A 327 12.82 36.56 -5.82
C PHE A 327 12.13 37.82 -5.33
N LYS A 328 12.28 38.21 -4.05
CA LYS A 328 11.78 39.50 -3.56
C LYS A 328 12.40 40.67 -4.30
N GLU A 329 13.69 40.64 -4.59
CA GLU A 329 14.36 41.69 -5.36
C GLU A 329 13.96 41.68 -6.84
N LEU A 330 13.86 40.50 -7.44
CA LEU A 330 13.53 40.34 -8.86
C LEU A 330 12.09 40.80 -9.16
N LEU A 331 11.14 40.43 -8.29
CA LEU A 331 9.71 40.64 -8.52
C LEU A 331 9.21 42.00 -8.02
N ASN A 332 9.94 42.66 -7.10
CA ASN A 332 9.54 43.96 -6.53
C ASN A 332 10.44 45.11 -6.99
N ARG A 333 10.96 45.08 -8.23
CA ARG A 333 11.66 46.24 -8.79
C ARG A 333 10.70 47.44 -8.86
N PRO A 334 11.09 48.63 -8.37
CA PRO A 334 10.29 49.83 -8.57
C PRO A 334 10.21 50.14 -10.08
N ALA A 335 9.05 50.61 -10.53
CA ALA A 335 8.81 50.97 -11.92
C ALA A 335 9.88 51.96 -12.41
N SER A 336 10.48 51.69 -13.57
CA SER A 336 11.48 52.58 -14.14
C SER A 336 10.85 53.95 -14.44
N LEU A 337 11.48 55.03 -13.96
CA LEU A 337 11.06 56.43 -14.15
C LEU A 337 11.01 56.90 -15.61
N ASN A 338 11.36 56.05 -16.57
CA ASN A 338 11.25 56.32 -18.00
C ASN A 338 10.24 55.36 -18.64
N SER A 339 8.95 55.58 -18.39
CA SER A 339 7.90 55.11 -19.30
C SER A 339 7.55 56.24 -20.27
N PRO A 340 7.63 56.05 -21.59
CA PRO A 340 7.13 57.06 -22.53
C PRO A 340 5.61 57.20 -22.32
N ASN A 341 5.13 58.44 -22.14
CA ASN A 341 3.70 58.75 -22.13
C ASN A 341 3.08 58.17 -23.40
N THR A 342 2.27 57.11 -23.24
CA THR A 342 1.47 56.58 -24.34
C THR A 342 0.13 57.29 -24.29
N GLU A 343 -0.09 58.22 -25.22
CA GLU A 343 -1.40 58.85 -25.45
C GLU A 343 -2.47 57.78 -25.65
N ALA A 344 -3.64 58.00 -25.04
CA ALA A 344 -4.79 57.12 -25.16
C ALA A 344 -5.26 57.05 -26.63
N ALA A 345 -5.36 55.85 -27.17
CA ALA A 345 -5.94 55.61 -28.49
C ALA A 345 -7.46 55.92 -28.46
N PRO A 346 -8.03 56.58 -29.48
CA PRO A 346 -9.46 56.84 -29.55
C PRO A 346 -10.25 55.56 -29.83
N ASN A 347 -11.37 55.40 -29.12
CA ASN A 347 -12.36 54.35 -29.33
C ASN A 347 -12.85 54.33 -30.78
N GLN A 348 -12.53 53.25 -31.52
CA GLN A 348 -13.23 52.90 -32.75
C GLN A 348 -14.06 51.63 -32.54
N CYS A 349 -15.37 51.82 -32.47
CA CYS A 349 -16.38 50.78 -32.63
C CYS A 349 -16.43 50.32 -34.10
N TRP A 350 -16.58 49.01 -34.34
CA TRP A 350 -17.04 48.42 -35.62
C TRP A 350 -17.74 47.07 -35.35
N PRO A 351 -18.62 46.59 -36.26
CA PRO A 351 -20.06 46.49 -36.00
C PRO A 351 -20.59 45.06 -35.86
N THR A 352 -21.83 44.95 -35.37
CA THR A 352 -22.66 43.73 -35.39
C THR A 352 -23.17 43.44 -36.79
N ASN A 353 -22.97 42.22 -37.29
CA ASN A 353 -23.59 41.72 -38.52
C ASN A 353 -24.93 41.04 -38.20
N ASN A 354 -25.98 41.63 -38.80
CA ASN A 354 -27.35 41.20 -39.14
C ASN A 354 -27.99 39.99 -38.46
#